data_AF-A0Q6W7-F1
#
_entry.id   AF-A0Q6W7-F1
#
_cell.length_a   1.000
_cell.length_b   1.000
_cell.length_c   1.000
_cell.angle_alpha   90.00
_cell.angle_beta   90.00
_cell.angle_gamma   90.00
#
_symmetry.space_group_name_H-M   'P 1'
#
loop_
_entity.id
_entity.type
_entity.pdbx_description
1 polymer ?
#
loop_
_entity_poly.entity_id
_entity_poly.type
_entity_poly.pdbx_seq_one_letter_code
_entity_poly.pdbx_strand_id
1 'polypeptide(L)'
;MRKLLLSLSAIVLFVSTSFAQGAEQAAGSPLSSILMLVVFFAIFWFLLIRPQQKKNKELRKMLSELSKGDEVVTNGGMVGKIAKIDETFVDLEVADNVTVKIQRNAVANILPKGATKA
;
A
#
# COMPACT_ATOMS: atom_id res chain seq x y z
N MET A 1 -42.98 29.96 9.96
CA MET A 1 -42.84 28.49 9.79
C MET A 1 -43.03 28.00 8.36
N ARG A 2 -44.07 28.42 7.60
CA ARG A 2 -44.25 28.03 6.18
C ARG A 2 -43.10 28.42 5.24
N LYS A 3 -42.47 29.60 5.43
CA LYS A 3 -41.32 30.05 4.61
C LYS A 3 -40.02 29.27 4.85
N LEU A 4 -39.86 28.65 6.04
CA LEU A 4 -38.68 27.83 6.39
C LEU A 4 -38.79 26.40 5.81
N LEU A 5 -40.02 25.89 5.70
CA LEU A 5 -40.30 24.60 5.04
C LEU A 5 -40.17 24.68 3.51
N LEU A 6 -40.51 25.84 2.91
CA LEU A 6 -40.38 26.07 1.47
C LEU A 6 -38.92 26.21 1.01
N SER A 7 -38.04 26.82 1.81
CA SER A 7 -36.61 26.93 1.46
C SER A 7 -35.87 25.59 1.58
N LEU A 8 -36.26 24.75 2.54
CA LEU A 8 -35.63 23.43 2.73
C LEU A 8 -35.96 22.47 1.58
N SER A 9 -37.18 22.52 1.05
CA SER A 9 -37.60 21.74 -0.12
C SER A 9 -36.93 22.22 -1.41
N ALA A 10 -36.70 23.54 -1.56
CA ALA A 10 -35.95 24.10 -2.69
C ALA A 10 -34.46 23.70 -2.68
N ILE A 11 -33.84 23.62 -1.50
CA ILE A 11 -32.45 23.16 -1.34
C ILE A 11 -32.34 21.66 -1.66
N VAL A 12 -33.29 20.83 -1.24
CA VAL A 12 -33.31 19.39 -1.58
C VAL A 12 -33.45 19.19 -3.09
N LEU A 13 -34.32 19.95 -3.78
CA LEU A 13 -34.49 19.87 -5.24
C LEU A 13 -33.26 20.37 -6.03
N PHE A 14 -32.54 21.39 -5.52
CA PHE A 14 -31.29 21.88 -6.12
C PHE A 14 -30.10 20.93 -5.91
N VAL A 15 -30.04 20.28 -4.75
CA VAL A 15 -28.97 19.31 -4.43
C VAL A 15 -29.18 18.01 -5.21
N SER A 16 -30.42 17.54 -5.37
CA SER A 16 -30.71 16.35 -6.19
C SER A 16 -30.38 16.51 -7.67
N THR A 17 -30.60 17.70 -8.25
CA THR A 17 -30.21 18.00 -9.64
C THR A 17 -28.69 18.12 -9.79
N SER A 18 -28.00 18.66 -8.79
CA SER A 18 -26.52 18.80 -8.81
C SER A 18 -25.77 17.47 -8.71
N PHE A 19 -26.29 16.50 -7.93
CA PHE A 19 -25.72 15.14 -7.85
C PHE A 19 -26.19 14.21 -8.98
N ALA A 20 -27.28 14.54 -9.67
CA ALA A 20 -27.73 13.82 -10.88
C ALA A 20 -26.98 14.28 -12.15
N GLN A 21 -26.59 15.55 -12.22
CA GLN A 21 -25.89 16.11 -13.40
C GLN A 21 -24.40 15.73 -13.48
N GLY A 22 -23.88 14.99 -12.50
CA GLY A 22 -22.56 14.35 -12.58
C GLY A 22 -22.58 12.97 -13.27
N ALA A 23 -23.76 12.43 -13.60
CA ALA A 23 -23.93 11.10 -14.18
C ALA A 23 -24.86 11.08 -15.40
N GLU A 24 -25.14 12.23 -16.01
CA GLU A 24 -26.08 12.32 -17.13
C GLU A 24 -25.47 13.08 -18.31
N GLN A 25 -24.36 12.54 -18.85
CA GLN A 25 -23.98 12.83 -20.23
C GLN A 25 -23.24 11.66 -20.86
N ALA A 26 -24.00 10.65 -21.24
CA ALA A 26 -23.63 9.72 -22.30
C ALA A 26 -24.90 9.13 -22.91
N ALA A 27 -25.58 9.88 -23.79
CA ALA A 27 -26.51 9.32 -24.76
C ALA A 27 -25.73 8.58 -25.86
N GLY A 28 -24.95 7.57 -25.46
CA GLY A 28 -24.21 6.67 -26.33
C GLY A 28 -24.76 5.26 -26.21
N SER A 29 -24.61 4.46 -27.27
CA SER A 29 -24.97 3.03 -27.30
C SER A 29 -24.60 2.31 -25.98
N PRO A 30 -25.37 1.34 -25.48
CA PRO A 30 -25.02 0.55 -24.28
C PRO A 30 -23.59 0.00 -24.29
N LEU A 31 -23.04 -0.25 -25.49
CA LEU A 31 -21.65 -0.63 -25.71
C LEU A 31 -20.65 0.48 -25.26
N SER A 32 -20.96 1.74 -25.53
CA SER A 32 -20.13 2.89 -25.14
C SER A 32 -20.12 3.13 -23.62
N SER A 33 -21.24 2.90 -22.93
CA SER A 33 -21.31 2.98 -21.47
C SER A 33 -20.50 1.88 -20.79
N ILE A 34 -20.55 0.64 -21.31
CA ILE A 34 -19.72 -0.47 -20.83
C ILE A 34 -18.24 -0.18 -21.10
N LEU A 35 -17.90 0.35 -22.28
CA LEU A 35 -16.53 0.68 -22.64
C LEU A 35 -15.94 1.77 -21.72
N MET A 36 -16.71 2.81 -21.42
CA MET A 36 -16.30 3.87 -20.49
C MET A 36 -16.10 3.35 -19.06
N LEU A 37 -16.97 2.44 -18.60
CA LEU A 37 -16.83 1.77 -17.30
C LEU A 37 -15.57 0.91 -17.24
N VAL A 38 -15.31 0.10 -18.27
CA VAL A 38 -14.12 -0.77 -18.34
C VAL A 38 -12.83 0.07 -18.37
N VAL A 39 -12.80 1.17 -19.12
CA VAL A 39 -11.64 2.08 -19.15
C VAL A 39 -11.37 2.67 -17.77
N PHE A 40 -12.42 3.10 -17.04
CA PHE A 40 -12.27 3.60 -15.68
C PHE A 40 -11.68 2.52 -14.75
N PHE A 41 -12.27 1.32 -14.72
CA PHE A 41 -11.73 0.22 -13.92
C PHE A 41 -10.30 -0.16 -14.33
N ALA A 42 -9.97 -0.16 -15.62
CA ALA A 42 -8.63 -0.47 -16.11
C ALA A 42 -7.60 0.55 -15.62
N ILE A 43 -7.94 1.85 -15.63
CA ILE A 43 -7.05 2.91 -15.13
C ILE A 43 -6.81 2.74 -13.62
N PHE A 44 -7.87 2.60 -12.81
CA PHE A 44 -7.74 2.44 -11.36
C PHE A 44 -7.03 1.13 -10.98
N TRP A 45 -7.34 0.04 -11.68
CA TRP A 45 -6.66 -1.25 -11.53
C TRP A 45 -5.17 -1.10 -11.82
N PHE A 46 -4.83 -0.47 -12.95
CA PHE A 46 -3.44 -0.27 -13.33
C PHE A 46 -2.67 0.62 -12.34
N LEU A 47 -3.30 1.71 -11.87
CA LEU A 47 -2.67 2.64 -10.93
C LEU A 47 -2.43 2.04 -9.54
N LEU A 48 -3.30 1.16 -9.04
CA LEU A 48 -3.16 0.61 -7.68
C LEU A 48 -2.43 -0.74 -7.65
N ILE A 49 -2.71 -1.64 -8.58
CA ILE A 49 -2.18 -3.01 -8.54
C ILE A 49 -0.74 -3.07 -9.03
N ARG A 50 -0.38 -2.30 -10.08
CA ARG A 50 1.00 -2.26 -10.58
C ARG A 50 2.02 -1.81 -9.52
N PRO A 51 1.82 -0.71 -8.76
CA PRO A 51 2.78 -0.32 -7.72
C PRO A 51 2.84 -1.32 -6.57
N GLN A 52 1.72 -1.96 -6.22
CA GLN A 52 1.72 -2.97 -5.16
C GLN A 52 2.49 -4.23 -5.57
N GLN A 53 2.32 -4.69 -6.82
CA GLN A 53 3.11 -5.80 -7.37
C GLN A 53 4.61 -5.48 -7.39
N LYS A 54 4.98 -4.25 -7.76
CA LYS A 54 6.38 -3.79 -7.76
C LYS A 54 6.99 -3.85 -6.35
N LYS A 55 6.31 -3.28 -5.35
CA LYS A 55 6.76 -3.32 -3.94
C LYS A 55 6.91 -4.74 -3.41
N ASN A 56 5.92 -5.61 -3.69
CA ASN A 56 5.97 -7.00 -3.24
C ASN A 56 7.12 -7.79 -3.91
N LYS A 57 7.41 -7.50 -5.18
CA LYS A 57 8.52 -8.12 -5.91
C LYS A 57 9.87 -7.64 -5.38
N GLU A 58 10.01 -6.34 -5.11
CA GLU A 58 11.21 -5.74 -4.51
C GLU A 58 11.47 -6.30 -3.13
N LEU A 59 10.44 -6.40 -2.27
CA LEU A 59 10.56 -7.02 -0.95
C LEU A 59 11.03 -8.47 -1.06
N ARG A 60 10.39 -9.30 -1.90
CA ARG A 60 10.80 -10.70 -2.10
C ARG A 60 12.23 -10.81 -2.60
N LYS A 61 12.66 -9.91 -3.49
CA LYS A 61 14.04 -9.86 -4.01
C LYS A 61 15.03 -9.53 -2.89
N MET A 62 14.78 -8.48 -2.10
CA MET A 62 15.63 -8.10 -0.98
C MET A 62 15.74 -9.25 0.04
N LEU A 63 14.63 -9.90 0.38
CA LEU A 63 14.63 -11.04 1.32
C LEU A 63 15.42 -12.24 0.79
N SER A 64 15.52 -12.41 -0.53
CA SER A 64 16.34 -13.47 -1.16
C SER A 64 17.84 -13.14 -1.20
N GLU A 65 18.18 -11.86 -1.08
CA GLU A 65 19.58 -11.39 -1.05
C GLU A 65 20.18 -11.43 0.37
N LEU A 66 19.35 -11.66 1.39
CA LEU A 66 19.79 -11.76 2.78
C LEU A 66 20.80 -12.89 2.98
N SER A 67 21.94 -12.53 3.56
CA SER A 67 23.04 -13.43 3.87
C SER A 67 23.42 -13.35 5.35
N LYS A 68 24.01 -14.45 5.85
CA LYS A 68 24.54 -14.48 7.22
C LYS A 68 25.61 -13.40 7.36
N GLY A 69 25.51 -12.60 8.41
CA GLY A 69 26.44 -11.52 8.71
C GLY A 69 26.06 -10.17 8.12
N ASP A 70 24.95 -10.07 7.38
CA ASP A 70 24.42 -8.79 6.95
C ASP A 70 23.87 -7.99 8.14
N GLU A 71 24.08 -6.69 8.11
CA GLU A 71 23.45 -5.74 9.02
C GLU A 71 22.11 -5.34 8.44
N VAL A 72 21.06 -5.38 9.24
CA VAL A 72 19.70 -5.11 8.78
C VAL A 72 18.96 -4.24 9.77
N VAL A 73 17.99 -3.49 9.25
CA VAL A 73 16.97 -2.80 10.04
C VAL A 73 15.63 -3.48 9.84
N THR A 74 14.91 -3.66 10.93
CA THR A 74 13.55 -4.24 10.93
C THR A 74 12.49 -3.16 10.78
N ASN A 75 11.26 -3.54 10.44
CA ASN A 75 10.13 -2.61 10.33
C ASN A 75 9.84 -1.84 11.63
N GLY A 76 10.24 -2.38 12.79
CA GLY A 76 10.11 -1.73 14.10
C GLY A 76 11.28 -0.80 14.46
N GLY A 77 12.27 -0.62 13.59
CA GLY A 77 13.45 0.21 13.83
C GLY A 77 14.57 -0.48 14.60
N MET A 78 14.44 -1.76 14.96
CA MET A 78 15.56 -2.52 15.54
C MET A 78 16.62 -2.74 14.48
N VAL A 79 17.88 -2.53 14.85
CA VAL A 79 19.03 -2.77 13.99
C VAL A 79 19.88 -3.87 14.61
N GLY A 80 20.42 -4.75 13.77
CA GLY A 80 21.27 -5.84 14.23
C GLY A 80 21.93 -6.56 13.08
N LYS A 81 22.65 -7.62 13.43
CA LYS A 81 23.38 -8.47 12.48
C LYS A 81 22.71 -9.84 12.38
N ILE A 82 22.62 -10.38 11.17
CA ILE A 82 22.05 -11.70 10.95
C ILE A 82 23.01 -12.78 11.44
N ALA A 83 22.62 -13.52 12.49
CA ALA A 83 23.37 -14.65 13.03
C ALA A 83 23.05 -15.95 12.27
N LYS A 84 21.77 -16.16 11.95
CA LYS A 84 21.27 -17.33 11.21
C LYS A 84 20.05 -16.98 10.37
N ILE A 85 19.91 -17.63 9.22
CA ILE A 85 18.78 -17.50 8.32
C ILE A 85 18.10 -18.86 8.16
N ASP A 86 16.81 -18.91 8.47
CA ASP A 86 15.91 -20.02 8.13
C ASP A 86 14.92 -19.55 7.04
N GLU A 87 14.01 -20.41 6.58
CA GLU A 87 13.07 -20.05 5.49
C GLU A 87 12.05 -18.98 5.88
N THR A 88 11.53 -19.07 7.12
CA THR A 88 10.46 -18.20 7.63
C THR A 88 10.98 -17.20 8.68
N PHE A 89 12.07 -17.54 9.36
CA PHE A 89 12.60 -16.78 10.49
C PHE A 89 14.07 -16.45 10.30
N VAL A 90 14.52 -15.40 10.97
CA VAL A 90 15.91 -14.95 11.01
C VAL A 90 16.28 -14.69 12.46
N ASP A 91 17.44 -15.21 12.87
CA ASP A 91 18.02 -14.92 14.17
C ASP A 91 18.86 -13.65 14.04
N LEU A 92 18.38 -12.58 14.67
CA LEU A 92 18.98 -11.25 14.65
C LEU A 92 19.73 -11.00 15.97
N GLU A 93 21.03 -10.77 15.87
CA GLU A 93 21.87 -10.33 16.98
C GLU A 93 21.76 -8.81 17.10
N VAL A 94 21.19 -8.34 18.21
CA VAL A 94 20.92 -6.91 18.45
C VAL A 94 21.90 -6.27 19.45
N ALA A 95 22.53 -7.10 20.27
CA ALA A 95 23.58 -6.72 21.21
C ALA A 95 24.41 -7.97 21.55
N ASP A 96 25.55 -7.79 22.23
CA ASP A 96 26.43 -8.90 22.62
C ASP A 96 25.67 -9.98 23.41
N ASN A 97 25.68 -11.21 22.91
CA ASN A 97 24.93 -12.35 23.45
C ASN A 97 23.39 -12.20 23.47
N VAL A 98 22.82 -11.21 22.79
CA VAL A 98 21.37 -11.02 22.68
C VAL A 98 20.93 -11.31 21.25
N THR A 99 20.32 -12.47 21.06
CA THR A 99 19.75 -12.90 19.78
C THR A 99 18.24 -12.96 19.88
N VAL A 100 17.55 -12.33 18.93
CA VAL A 100 16.09 -12.30 18.82
C VAL A 100 15.67 -12.98 17.54
N LYS A 101 14.70 -13.88 17.63
CA LYS A 101 14.10 -14.52 16.45
C LYS A 101 13.00 -13.62 15.90
N ILE A 102 13.17 -13.17 14.66
CA ILE A 102 12.18 -12.35 13.94
C ILE A 102 11.69 -13.09 12.69
N GLN A 103 10.54 -12.70 12.17
CA GLN A 103 10.10 -13.20 10.87
C GLN A 103 10.98 -12.60 9.77
N ARG A 104 11.29 -13.39 8.73
CA ARG A 104 12.11 -12.93 7.60
C ARG A 104 11.49 -11.70 6.92
N ASN A 105 10.17 -11.66 6.78
CA ASN A 105 9.43 -10.52 6.21
C ASN A 105 9.45 -9.25 7.09
N ALA A 106 9.93 -9.33 8.33
CA ALA A 106 10.05 -8.18 9.23
C ALA A 106 11.31 -7.35 8.95
N VAL A 107 12.23 -7.85 8.10
CA VAL A 107 13.40 -7.11 7.62
C VAL A 107 12.94 -6.02 6.65
N ALA A 108 13.30 -4.78 6.95
CA ALA A 108 12.92 -3.61 6.16
C ALA A 108 13.97 -3.27 5.11
N ASN A 109 15.25 -3.26 5.50
CA ASN A 109 16.38 -2.95 4.61
C ASN A 109 17.68 -3.63 5.08
N ILE A 110 18.58 -3.86 4.12
CA ILE A 110 19.97 -4.26 4.35
C ILE A 110 20.81 -2.99 4.45
N LEU A 111 21.64 -2.90 5.49
CA LEU A 111 22.53 -1.78 5.75
C LEU A 111 23.93 -2.07 5.20
N PRO A 112 24.69 -1.01 4.83
CA PRO A 112 26.10 -1.16 4.56
C PRO A 112 26.84 -1.67 5.80
N LYS A 113 27.87 -2.47 5.59
CA LYS A 113 28.66 -3.07 6.67
C LYS A 113 29.26 -1.97 7.55
N GLY A 114 29.08 -2.08 8.87
CA GLY A 114 29.56 -1.14 9.87
C GLY A 114 28.58 -0.03 10.27
N ALA A 115 27.32 -0.04 9.81
CA ALA A 115 26.31 0.95 10.16
C ALA A 115 25.85 0.85 11.64
N THR A 116 25.96 -0.34 12.24
CA THR A 116 25.57 -0.65 13.63
C THR A 116 26.59 -0.23 14.69
N LYS A 117 27.79 0.22 14.29
CA LYS A 117 28.89 0.58 15.22
C LYS A 117 29.02 2.09 15.49
N ALA A 118 28.04 2.89 15.06
CA ALA A 118 28.01 4.32 15.32
C ALA A 118 27.51 4.65 16.73
#